data_AF-A0A7Y4RLS5-F1
#
_entry.id   AF-A0A7Y4RLS5-F1
#
_cell.length_a   1.000
_cell.length_b   1.000
_cell.length_c   1.000
_cell.angle_alpha   90.00
_cell.angle_beta   90.00
_cell.angle_gamma   90.00
#
_symmetry.space_group_name_H-M   'P 1'
#
loop_
_entity.id
_entity.type
_entity.pdbx_description
1 polymer ?
#
loop_
_entity_poly.entity_id
_entity_poly.type
_entity_poly.pdbx_seq_one_letter_code
_entity_poly.pdbx_strand_id
1 'polypeptide(L)'
;MGLIVKRIGFAAAVILALLLPLVQDRTRSDGAEFVESASSARLGELQRRLTSARFRWTVLAERDAALALAETLAPGSAPPVLLRGFPSGAHSALAVEETARWWRALGEPAFQVKAAMVVYNDKAYSNGLRNWNSYAGTVIERASGAVACLALLPGTHHPDGRVHVMKSQVSSTMAPCLLLARFGLPGNGMGSWLDKTRWSFAESNGWLVRPRSFVEADGRPPWGPRFEALYLESTFRGPLPFGVYLMAAELSPPYMLGAPALHCLLGDAAACAAGVTSMADVSSRPNELPTDITLPLHRWQAAGSGILDHQSLATWWVSDLIRDQGTEKFVAFWKSDLSLEEGFRAAYGQGLGEWTRDWARRQWNAGGGRTEPRRQVLLGVTLRPSWPLLVLFWSLVALVVASGVARRRQVTV
;
A
#
# COMPACT_ATOMS: atom_id res chain seq x y z
N MET A 1 -66.71 10.55 8.85
CA MET A 1 -65.37 10.35 8.23
C MET A 1 -64.89 11.50 7.35
N GLY A 2 -65.77 12.26 6.66
CA GLY A 2 -65.34 13.32 5.73
C GLY A 2 -64.63 14.55 6.33
N LEU A 3 -64.86 14.90 7.60
CA LEU A 3 -64.27 16.10 8.20
C LEU A 3 -62.78 15.94 8.57
N ILE A 4 -62.37 14.74 8.99
CA ILE A 4 -60.99 14.44 9.38
C ILE A 4 -60.08 14.37 8.15
N VAL A 5 -60.57 13.79 7.05
CA VAL A 5 -59.82 13.72 5.78
C VAL A 5 -59.60 15.13 5.21
N LYS A 6 -60.59 16.02 5.29
CA LYS A 6 -60.44 17.42 4.86
C LYS A 6 -59.41 18.20 5.69
N ARG A 7 -59.36 17.98 7.01
CA ARG A 7 -58.39 18.63 7.90
C ARG A 7 -56.95 18.15 7.66
N ILE A 8 -56.76 16.85 7.40
CA ILE A 8 -55.43 16.30 7.09
C ILE A 8 -54.96 16.77 5.69
N GLY A 9 -55.85 16.81 4.70
CA GLY A 9 -55.52 17.34 3.37
C GLY A 9 -55.09 18.81 3.41
N PHE A 10 -55.78 19.63 4.20
CA PHE A 10 -55.44 21.05 4.36
C PHE A 10 -54.10 21.22 5.10
N ALA A 11 -53.86 20.46 6.18
CA ALA A 11 -52.57 20.50 6.88
C ALA A 11 -51.40 20.08 5.99
N ALA A 12 -51.57 19.03 5.16
CA ALA A 12 -50.56 18.60 4.21
C ALA A 12 -50.31 19.65 3.10
N ALA A 13 -51.36 20.32 2.62
CA ALA A 13 -51.23 21.39 1.63
C ALA A 13 -50.52 22.63 2.21
N VAL A 14 -50.81 22.98 3.47
CA VAL A 14 -50.13 24.07 4.18
C VAL A 14 -48.66 23.73 4.45
N ILE A 15 -48.36 22.50 4.88
CA ILE A 15 -46.97 22.05 5.04
C ILE A 15 -46.24 22.05 3.70
N LEU A 16 -46.86 21.56 2.62
CA LEU A 16 -46.25 21.55 1.29
C LEU A 16 -46.04 22.98 0.74
N ALA A 17 -47.00 23.89 0.97
CA ALA A 17 -46.89 25.29 0.57
C ALA A 17 -45.85 26.07 1.40
N LEU A 18 -45.64 25.70 2.67
CA LEU A 18 -44.58 26.25 3.51
C LEU A 18 -43.20 25.68 3.17
N LEU A 19 -43.13 24.42 2.71
CA LEU A 19 -41.87 23.77 2.33
C LEU A 19 -41.45 24.08 0.89
N LEU A 20 -42.36 24.39 -0.03
CA LEU A 20 -42.04 24.73 -1.42
C LEU A 20 -41.05 25.91 -1.57
N PRO A 21 -41.22 27.05 -0.88
CA PRO A 21 -40.26 28.15 -0.97
C PRO A 21 -38.91 27.80 -0.35
N LEU A 22 -38.86 26.93 0.67
CA LEU A 22 -37.60 26.43 1.24
C LEU A 22 -36.84 25.50 0.28
N VAL A 23 -37.53 24.87 -0.67
CA VAL A 23 -36.91 24.05 -1.72
C VAL A 23 -36.51 24.91 -2.94
N GLN A 24 -37.27 25.96 -3.27
CA GLN A 24 -36.97 26.84 -4.40
C GLN A 24 -35.84 27.85 -4.16
N ASP A 25 -35.55 28.23 -2.91
CA ASP A 25 -34.43 29.15 -2.63
C ASP A 25 -33.05 28.48 -2.77
N ARG A 26 -32.99 27.14 -2.90
CA ARG A 26 -31.75 26.41 -3.21
C ARG A 26 -31.34 26.47 -4.68
N THR A 27 -32.25 26.82 -5.59
CA THR A 27 -31.96 26.84 -7.04
C THR A 27 -31.52 28.21 -7.57
N ARG A 28 -31.26 29.20 -6.70
CA ARG A 28 -30.80 30.55 -7.08
C ARG A 28 -29.46 30.92 -6.45
N SER A 29 -28.55 29.95 -6.39
CA SER A 29 -27.18 30.06 -5.85
C SER A 29 -26.12 29.78 -6.92
N ASP A 30 -26.41 30.06 -8.19
CA ASP A 30 -25.51 29.76 -9.31
C ASP A 30 -24.16 30.52 -9.27
N GLY A 31 -23.99 31.48 -8.34
CA GLY A 31 -22.73 32.23 -8.13
C GLY A 31 -21.92 31.84 -6.89
N ALA A 32 -22.54 31.35 -5.81
CA ALA A 32 -21.84 31.08 -4.54
C ALA A 32 -21.21 29.67 -4.51
N GLU A 33 -21.83 28.69 -5.17
CA GLU A 33 -21.36 27.29 -5.21
C GLU A 33 -20.04 27.15 -6.03
N PHE A 34 -19.85 28.01 -7.04
CA PHE A 34 -18.62 28.01 -7.84
C PHE A 34 -17.40 28.57 -7.09
N VAL A 35 -17.61 29.53 -6.18
CA VAL A 35 -16.51 30.10 -5.37
C VAL A 35 -16.05 29.11 -4.29
N GLU A 36 -16.98 28.34 -3.70
CA GLU A 36 -16.67 27.34 -2.69
C GLU A 36 -15.91 26.13 -3.28
N SER A 37 -16.27 25.68 -4.48
CA SER A 37 -15.54 24.61 -5.19
C SER A 37 -14.13 25.02 -5.62
N ALA A 38 -13.93 26.24 -6.11
CA ALA A 38 -12.61 26.75 -6.46
C ALA A 38 -11.70 26.90 -5.21
N SER A 39 -12.27 27.32 -4.08
CA SER A 39 -11.53 27.46 -2.83
C SER A 39 -11.10 26.12 -2.23
N SER A 40 -11.97 25.11 -2.28
CA SER A 40 -11.68 23.74 -1.81
C SER A 40 -10.66 23.03 -2.70
N ALA A 41 -10.75 23.16 -4.03
CA ALA A 41 -9.76 22.63 -4.97
C ALA A 41 -8.37 23.26 -4.72
N ARG A 42 -8.32 24.58 -4.52
CA ARG A 42 -7.07 25.28 -4.20
C ARG A 42 -6.49 24.86 -2.86
N LEU A 43 -7.33 24.72 -1.82
CA LEU A 43 -6.88 24.25 -0.51
C LEU A 43 -6.33 22.82 -0.59
N GLY A 44 -7.00 21.93 -1.32
CA GLY A 44 -6.53 20.56 -1.57
C GLY A 44 -5.18 20.55 -2.29
N GLU A 45 -4.99 21.39 -3.30
CA GLU A 45 -3.70 21.53 -3.99
C GLU A 45 -2.59 22.04 -3.07
N LEU A 46 -2.85 23.10 -2.30
CA LEU A 46 -1.88 23.63 -1.34
C LEU A 46 -1.50 22.59 -0.28
N GLN A 47 -2.48 21.83 0.22
CA GLN A 47 -2.25 20.75 1.17
C GLN A 47 -1.40 19.62 0.55
N ARG A 48 -1.63 19.26 -0.72
CA ARG A 48 -0.79 18.28 -1.45
C ARG A 48 0.64 18.78 -1.61
N ARG A 49 0.85 20.03 -2.03
CA ARG A 49 2.19 20.64 -2.18
C ARG A 49 2.93 20.69 -0.85
N LEU A 50 2.27 21.14 0.20
CA LEU A 50 2.85 21.22 1.54
C LEU A 50 3.23 19.83 2.08
N THR A 51 2.38 18.83 1.85
CA THR A 51 2.65 17.43 2.23
C THR A 51 3.84 16.88 1.46
N SER A 52 3.92 17.13 0.16
CA SER A 52 5.05 16.71 -0.69
C SER A 52 6.36 17.38 -0.27
N ALA A 53 6.35 18.70 -0.07
CA ALA A 53 7.53 19.46 0.34
C ALA A 53 8.07 19.00 1.70
N ARG A 54 7.19 18.78 2.68
CA ARG A 54 7.59 18.28 4.00
C ARG A 54 8.11 16.86 3.95
N PHE A 55 7.47 15.97 3.18
CA PHE A 55 8.00 14.63 2.95
C PHE A 55 9.42 14.68 2.41
N ARG A 56 9.66 15.45 1.34
CA ARG A 56 11.01 15.62 0.77
C ARG A 56 11.99 16.16 1.79
N TRP A 57 11.60 17.19 2.54
CA TRP A 57 12.46 17.74 3.58
C TRP A 57 12.83 16.72 4.65
N THR A 58 11.87 15.96 5.18
CA THR A 58 12.14 14.89 6.14
C THR A 58 13.07 13.84 5.55
N VAL A 59 12.78 13.34 4.34
CA VAL A 59 13.62 12.34 3.66
C VAL A 59 15.07 12.82 3.53
N LEU A 60 15.28 14.03 3.02
CA LEU A 60 16.61 14.58 2.79
C LEU A 60 17.35 14.84 4.12
N ALA A 61 16.67 15.43 5.11
CA ALA A 61 17.27 15.69 6.41
C ALA A 61 17.65 14.41 7.16
N GLU A 62 16.84 13.35 7.07
CA GLU A 62 17.15 12.04 7.66
C GLU A 62 18.27 11.35 6.89
N ARG A 63 18.27 11.41 5.55
CA ARG A 63 19.34 10.88 4.69
C ARG A 63 20.69 11.46 5.08
N ASP A 64 20.80 12.79 5.07
CA ASP A 64 22.10 13.44 5.27
C ASP A 64 22.65 13.17 6.68
N ALA A 65 21.77 13.15 7.69
CA ALA A 65 22.16 12.76 9.04
C ALA A 65 22.56 11.29 9.15
N ALA A 66 21.89 10.39 8.42
CA ALA A 66 22.25 8.99 8.40
C ALA A 66 23.60 8.76 7.71
N LEU A 67 23.85 9.43 6.58
CA LEU A 67 25.13 9.34 5.87
C LEU A 67 26.31 9.81 6.74
N ALA A 68 26.14 10.88 7.53
CA ALA A 68 27.14 11.30 8.50
C ALA A 68 27.45 10.22 9.56
N LEU A 69 26.48 9.37 9.91
CA LEU A 69 26.69 8.26 10.84
C LEU A 69 27.43 7.09 10.17
N ALA A 70 27.28 6.89 8.86
CA ALA A 70 27.87 5.76 8.13
C ALA A 70 29.39 5.71 8.22
N GLU A 71 30.05 6.87 8.36
CA GLU A 71 31.49 6.97 8.53
C GLU A 71 31.98 6.24 9.78
N THR A 72 31.18 6.24 10.85
CA THR A 72 31.49 5.64 12.15
C THR A 72 31.19 4.14 12.23
N LEU A 73 30.47 3.59 11.25
CA LEU A 73 30.04 2.20 11.28
C LEU A 73 31.18 1.26 10.87
N ALA A 74 31.31 0.17 11.62
CA ALA A 74 32.18 -0.95 11.25
C ALA A 74 31.50 -1.82 10.18
N PRO A 75 32.23 -2.26 9.14
CA PRO A 75 31.69 -3.20 8.16
C PRO A 75 31.48 -4.59 8.76
N GLY A 76 30.40 -5.28 8.33
CA GLY A 76 30.16 -6.69 8.67
C GLY A 76 29.68 -6.97 10.11
N SER A 77 29.64 -5.96 10.99
CA SER A 77 29.04 -6.10 12.32
C SER A 77 27.51 -6.12 12.28
N ALA A 78 26.88 -6.62 13.34
CA ALA A 78 25.44 -6.50 13.52
C ALA A 78 25.02 -5.00 13.45
N PRO A 79 23.97 -4.65 12.69
CA PRO A 79 23.54 -3.27 12.53
C PRO A 79 23.12 -2.69 13.88
N PRO A 80 23.74 -1.60 14.36
CA PRO A 80 23.26 -0.93 15.55
C PRO A 80 21.91 -0.27 15.26
N VAL A 81 21.07 -0.14 16.31
CA VAL A 81 19.87 0.68 16.27
C VAL A 81 20.18 2.02 16.90
N LEU A 82 20.10 3.08 16.09
CA LEU A 82 20.39 4.45 16.48
C LEU A 82 19.08 5.23 16.59
N LEU A 83 18.90 5.93 17.72
CA LEU A 83 17.71 6.74 17.98
C LEU A 83 18.06 8.22 17.81
N ARG A 84 17.34 8.91 16.91
CA ARG A 84 17.61 10.31 16.55
C ARG A 84 16.44 11.22 16.93
N GLY A 85 16.74 12.34 17.58
CA GLY A 85 15.72 13.32 17.99
C GLY A 85 14.84 12.86 19.16
N PHE A 86 15.28 11.85 19.91
CA PHE A 86 14.63 11.40 21.14
C PHE A 86 15.40 11.86 22.39
N PRO A 87 14.76 11.97 23.57
CA PRO A 87 15.45 12.24 24.83
C PRO A 87 16.53 11.20 25.15
N SER A 88 17.55 11.59 25.92
CA SER A 88 18.55 10.66 26.44
C SER A 88 17.89 9.54 27.25
N GLY A 89 18.29 8.29 27.01
CA GLY A 89 17.70 7.10 27.65
C GLY A 89 16.47 6.54 26.94
N ALA A 90 16.01 7.18 25.86
CA ALA A 90 15.01 6.58 24.99
C ALA A 90 15.52 5.24 24.42
N HIS A 91 14.63 4.28 24.24
CA HIS A 91 14.97 2.95 23.71
C HIS A 91 13.83 2.36 22.87
N SER A 92 14.16 1.57 21.85
CA SER A 92 13.17 0.82 21.06
C SER A 92 13.50 -0.67 21.11
N ALA A 93 12.92 -1.39 22.07
CA ALA A 93 13.13 -2.84 22.20
C ALA A 93 12.73 -3.58 20.91
N LEU A 94 11.58 -3.23 20.33
CA LEU A 94 11.11 -3.85 19.09
C LEU A 94 12.08 -3.65 17.91
N ALA A 95 12.61 -2.43 17.70
CA ALA A 95 13.57 -2.20 16.62
C ALA A 95 14.86 -3.00 16.81
N VAL A 96 15.38 -3.06 18.05
CA VAL A 96 16.59 -3.82 18.40
C VAL A 96 16.37 -5.31 18.17
N GLU A 97 15.29 -5.87 18.73
CA GLU A 97 14.99 -7.30 18.64
C GLU A 97 14.77 -7.74 17.19
N GLU A 98 13.98 -6.99 16.42
CA GLU A 98 13.65 -7.32 15.03
C GLU A 98 14.88 -7.19 14.12
N THR A 99 15.69 -6.13 14.29
CA THR A 99 16.95 -5.96 13.53
C THR A 99 17.91 -7.10 13.83
N ALA A 100 18.13 -7.43 15.11
CA ALA A 100 18.97 -8.53 15.53
C ALA A 100 18.44 -9.89 15.05
N ARG A 101 17.11 -10.08 15.01
CA ARG A 101 16.51 -11.31 14.48
C ARG A 101 16.81 -11.47 13.00
N TRP A 102 16.60 -10.44 12.20
CA TRP A 102 16.83 -10.50 10.76
C TRP A 102 18.31 -10.66 10.42
N TRP A 103 19.19 -9.96 11.13
CA TRP A 103 20.63 -10.12 10.95
C TRP A 103 21.11 -11.53 11.32
N ARG A 104 20.61 -12.11 12.41
CA ARG A 104 20.93 -13.52 12.75
C ARG A 104 20.39 -14.51 11.73
N ALA A 105 19.20 -14.26 11.18
CA ALA A 105 18.62 -15.11 10.13
C ALA A 105 19.47 -15.10 8.84
N LEU A 106 20.24 -14.04 8.60
CA LEU A 106 21.20 -13.93 7.50
C LEU A 106 22.34 -14.97 7.59
N GLY A 107 22.69 -15.38 8.80
CA GLY A 107 23.93 -16.11 9.08
C GLY A 107 25.15 -15.18 9.02
N GLU A 108 26.30 -15.72 8.63
CA GLU A 108 27.49 -14.91 8.38
C GLU A 108 27.29 -14.04 7.12
N PRO A 109 27.43 -12.70 7.22
CA PRO A 109 27.31 -11.84 6.06
C PRO A 109 28.46 -12.15 5.09
N ALA A 110 28.14 -12.42 3.83
CA ALA A 110 29.14 -12.74 2.82
C ALA A 110 29.89 -11.48 2.34
N PHE A 111 29.33 -10.30 2.58
CA PHE A 111 29.89 -9.03 2.14
C PHE A 111 29.96 -8.01 3.28
N GLN A 112 31.05 -7.22 3.25
CA GLN A 112 31.33 -6.15 4.20
C GLN A 112 30.49 -4.90 3.89
N VAL A 113 29.21 -4.94 4.26
CA VAL A 113 28.32 -3.77 4.23
C VAL A 113 28.36 -3.08 5.59
N LYS A 114 28.49 -1.75 5.59
CA LYS A 114 28.25 -0.93 6.78
C LYS A 114 26.75 -0.75 6.91
N ALA A 115 26.13 -1.43 7.86
CA ALA A 115 24.68 -1.41 8.03
C ALA A 115 24.29 -0.80 9.37
N ALA A 116 23.20 -0.01 9.40
CA ALA A 116 22.59 0.47 10.63
C ALA A 116 21.08 0.65 10.44
N MET A 117 20.38 0.67 11.57
CA MET A 117 18.98 1.02 11.66
C MET A 117 18.84 2.37 12.37
N VAL A 118 18.28 3.38 11.71
CA VAL A 118 18.06 4.71 12.28
C VAL A 118 16.57 4.93 12.50
N VAL A 119 16.18 4.98 13.77
CA VAL A 119 14.82 5.37 14.16
C VAL A 119 14.84 6.84 14.50
N TYR A 120 14.04 7.65 13.81
CA TYR A 120 13.98 9.09 14.04
C TYR A 120 12.64 9.52 14.65
N ASN A 121 12.66 10.61 15.42
CA ASN A 121 11.47 11.13 16.07
C ASN A 121 10.58 11.88 15.08
N ASP A 122 9.51 11.23 14.65
CA ASP A 122 8.56 11.79 13.69
C ASP A 122 7.81 13.03 14.24
N LYS A 123 7.73 13.19 15.57
CA LYS A 123 7.12 14.38 16.18
C LYS A 123 7.91 15.66 15.93
N ALA A 124 9.23 15.56 15.67
CA ALA A 124 10.02 16.73 15.31
C ALA A 124 9.59 17.34 13.97
N TYR A 125 8.91 16.57 13.12
CA TYR A 125 8.44 16.97 11.80
C TYR A 125 6.93 17.27 11.76
N SER A 126 6.17 16.84 12.78
CA SER A 126 4.71 17.01 12.84
C SER A 126 4.29 18.05 13.88
N ASN A 127 3.63 19.12 13.43
CA ASN A 127 3.05 20.16 14.29
C ASN A 127 1.72 19.68 14.94
N GLY A 128 1.65 18.44 15.44
CA GLY A 128 0.48 17.92 16.18
C GLY A 128 -0.72 17.43 15.36
N LEU A 129 -0.73 17.55 14.03
CA LEU A 129 -1.72 16.86 13.19
C LEU A 129 -1.37 15.36 13.12
N ARG A 130 -2.34 14.45 13.15
CA ARG A 130 -2.10 13.01 13.46
C ARG A 130 -1.70 12.07 12.30
N ASN A 131 -1.61 12.53 11.05
CA ASN A 131 -1.55 11.61 9.89
C ASN A 131 -0.48 11.98 8.84
N TRP A 132 0.80 12.05 9.22
CA TRP A 132 1.83 12.50 8.29
C TRP A 132 2.53 11.35 7.59
N ASN A 133 2.94 11.61 6.35
CA ASN A 133 3.70 10.71 5.51
C ASN A 133 5.16 10.65 5.98
N SER A 134 5.45 10.11 7.16
CA SER A 134 6.81 9.95 7.69
C SER A 134 7.62 8.96 6.85
N TYR A 135 8.79 9.34 6.36
CA TYR A 135 9.59 8.47 5.51
C TYR A 135 10.02 7.16 6.20
N ALA A 136 9.72 6.02 5.59
CA ALA A 136 10.29 4.74 5.97
C ALA A 136 10.90 4.12 4.71
N GLY A 137 12.20 3.85 4.72
CA GLY A 137 12.92 3.29 3.58
C GLY A 137 14.37 3.05 3.94
N THR A 138 15.25 3.12 2.96
CA THR A 138 16.66 2.79 3.09
C THR A 138 17.50 3.80 2.30
N VAL A 139 18.65 4.18 2.83
CA VAL A 139 19.66 4.96 2.12
C VAL A 139 20.83 4.03 1.78
N ILE A 140 21.23 3.99 0.51
CA ILE A 140 22.28 3.11 -0.01
C ILE A 140 23.37 3.96 -0.65
N GLU A 141 24.45 4.19 0.08
CA GLU A 141 25.61 4.91 -0.41
C GLU A 141 26.67 3.95 -0.95
N ARG A 142 27.16 4.24 -2.16
CA ARG A 142 28.23 3.50 -2.83
C ARG A 142 29.41 4.45 -3.01
N ALA A 143 30.29 4.51 -2.01
CA ALA A 143 31.45 5.41 -2.01
C ALA A 143 32.75 4.61 -1.95
N SER A 144 33.67 4.86 -2.89
CA SER A 144 35.05 4.33 -2.87
C SER A 144 35.17 2.81 -2.67
N GLY A 145 34.24 2.04 -3.24
CA GLY A 145 34.20 0.57 -3.12
C GLY A 145 33.59 0.05 -1.81
N ALA A 146 33.27 0.92 -0.84
CA ALA A 146 32.50 0.58 0.33
C ALA A 146 30.99 0.80 0.08
N VAL A 147 30.17 -0.03 0.72
CA VAL A 147 28.71 0.09 0.68
C VAL A 147 28.22 0.38 2.09
N ALA A 148 27.54 1.51 2.25
CA ALA A 148 26.77 1.81 3.44
C ALA A 148 25.28 1.66 3.14
N CYS A 149 24.56 0.98 4.02
CA CYS A 149 23.13 0.75 3.90
C CYS A 149 22.42 1.06 5.22
N LEU A 150 21.59 2.10 5.22
CA LEU A 150 20.99 2.66 6.41
C LEU A 150 19.47 2.55 6.31
N ALA A 151 18.87 1.67 7.10
CA ALA A 151 17.42 1.57 7.16
C ALA A 151 16.88 2.73 8.03
N LEU A 152 15.98 3.53 7.47
CA LEU A 152 15.38 4.70 8.11
C LEU A 152 13.91 4.43 8.41
N LEU A 153 13.49 4.62 9.65
CA LEU A 153 12.07 4.52 10.01
C LEU A 153 11.64 5.56 11.06
N PRO A 154 10.38 5.99 11.01
CA PRO A 154 9.83 6.86 12.03
C PRO A 154 9.58 6.08 13.32
N GLY A 155 9.80 6.73 14.46
CA GLY A 155 9.43 6.25 15.78
C GLY A 155 8.57 7.26 16.52
N THR A 156 7.69 6.76 17.40
CA THR A 156 6.89 7.58 18.30
C THR A 156 7.41 7.44 19.73
N HIS A 157 7.75 8.57 20.35
CA HIS A 157 8.16 8.61 21.76
C HIS A 157 6.95 8.51 22.70
N HIS A 158 7.04 7.60 23.67
CA HIS A 158 6.10 7.42 24.77
C HIS A 158 6.61 8.10 26.06
N PRO A 159 5.71 8.49 26.99
CA PRO A 159 6.10 9.12 28.26
C PRO A 159 7.03 8.27 29.14
N ASP A 160 7.01 6.95 28.98
CA ASP A 160 7.85 5.99 29.71
C ASP A 160 9.25 5.82 29.10
N GLY A 161 9.64 6.65 28.13
CA GLY A 161 10.93 6.58 27.44
C GLY A 161 10.99 5.56 26.31
N ARG A 162 9.92 4.78 26.07
CA ARG A 162 9.90 3.83 24.95
C ARG A 162 9.69 4.54 23.62
N VAL A 163 10.35 4.04 22.58
CA VAL A 163 10.13 4.43 21.19
C VAL A 163 9.41 3.31 20.47
N HIS A 164 8.15 3.56 20.10
CA HIS A 164 7.34 2.62 19.34
C HIS A 164 7.60 2.77 17.85
N VAL A 165 7.78 1.64 17.17
CA VAL A 165 7.96 1.53 15.72
C VAL A 165 7.00 0.49 15.16
N MET A 166 6.70 0.53 13.86
CA MET A 166 5.91 -0.52 13.24
C MET A 166 6.81 -1.70 12.85
N LYS A 167 6.48 -2.90 13.35
CA LYS A 167 7.21 -4.14 13.01
C LYS A 167 7.35 -4.38 11.51
N SER A 168 6.30 -4.11 10.73
CA SER A 168 6.34 -4.24 9.27
C SER A 168 7.34 -3.28 8.62
N GLN A 169 7.47 -2.05 9.12
CA GLN A 169 8.43 -1.08 8.61
C GLN A 169 9.86 -1.49 8.94
N VAL A 170 10.12 -1.99 10.15
CA VAL A 170 11.44 -2.55 10.50
C VAL A 170 11.83 -3.65 9.52
N SER A 171 10.91 -4.56 9.21
CA SER A 171 11.18 -5.62 8.24
C SER A 171 11.42 -5.08 6.83
N SER A 172 10.57 -4.21 6.31
CA SER A 172 10.67 -3.79 4.91
C SER A 172 11.86 -2.87 4.64
N THR A 173 12.17 -1.96 5.57
CA THR A 173 13.29 -1.02 5.45
C THR A 173 14.66 -1.69 5.60
N MET A 174 14.74 -2.82 6.30
CA MET A 174 15.98 -3.60 6.39
C MET A 174 16.26 -4.46 5.15
N ALA A 175 15.25 -4.75 4.34
CA ALA A 175 15.36 -5.75 3.28
C ALA A 175 16.45 -5.45 2.24
N PRO A 176 16.59 -4.21 1.73
CA PRO A 176 17.70 -3.87 0.84
C PRO A 176 19.08 -4.10 1.49
N CYS A 177 19.23 -3.76 2.78
CA CYS A 177 20.50 -3.95 3.49
C CYS A 177 20.86 -5.41 3.70
N LEU A 178 19.87 -6.26 3.97
CA LEU A 178 20.10 -7.70 4.11
C LEU A 178 20.46 -8.35 2.78
N LEU A 179 19.84 -7.93 1.67
CA LEU A 179 20.21 -8.38 0.33
C LEU A 179 21.66 -7.99 0.01
N LEU A 180 22.05 -6.73 0.26
CA LEU A 180 23.42 -6.26 0.05
C LEU A 180 24.42 -6.99 0.95
N ALA A 181 24.08 -7.24 2.22
CA ALA A 181 24.95 -7.98 3.14
C ALA A 181 25.13 -9.45 2.73
N ARG A 182 24.11 -10.07 2.13
CA ARG A 182 24.17 -11.47 1.67
C ARG A 182 24.80 -11.64 0.29
N PHE A 183 24.46 -10.76 -0.63
CA PHE A 183 24.76 -10.93 -2.06
C PHE A 183 25.73 -9.88 -2.59
N GLY A 184 26.09 -8.86 -1.80
CA GLY A 184 26.96 -7.76 -2.21
C GLY A 184 26.28 -6.85 -3.23
N LEU A 185 27.07 -6.03 -3.92
CA LEU A 185 26.54 -5.17 -4.97
C LEU A 185 25.95 -5.99 -6.13
N PRO A 186 24.80 -5.61 -6.70
CA PRO A 186 24.29 -6.20 -7.92
C PRO A 186 25.19 -5.85 -9.11
N GLY A 187 25.17 -6.69 -10.15
CA GLY A 187 25.75 -6.37 -11.46
C GLY A 187 24.98 -5.26 -12.17
N ASN A 188 25.49 -4.76 -13.29
CA ASN A 188 25.01 -3.52 -13.91
C ASN A 188 23.51 -3.52 -14.24
N GLY A 189 22.98 -4.60 -14.83
CA GLY A 189 21.56 -4.67 -15.21
C GLY A 189 20.62 -4.70 -14.02
N MET A 190 20.90 -5.55 -13.03
CA MET A 190 20.13 -5.63 -11.78
C MET A 190 20.23 -4.32 -10.99
N GLY A 191 21.43 -3.75 -10.87
CA GLY A 191 21.67 -2.48 -10.18
C GLY A 191 20.89 -1.32 -10.81
N SER A 192 20.98 -1.17 -12.14
CA SER A 192 20.22 -0.16 -12.88
C SER A 192 18.70 -0.33 -12.69
N TRP A 193 18.20 -1.57 -12.72
CA TRP A 193 16.77 -1.83 -12.49
C TRP A 193 16.34 -1.51 -11.06
N LEU A 194 17.13 -1.88 -10.04
CA LEU A 194 16.85 -1.56 -8.64
C LEU A 194 16.88 -0.05 -8.40
N ASP A 195 17.83 0.67 -8.99
CA ASP A 195 17.94 2.12 -8.85
C ASP A 195 16.76 2.81 -9.57
N LYS A 196 16.37 2.34 -10.78
CA LYS A 196 15.19 2.84 -11.51
C LYS A 196 13.89 2.61 -10.73
N THR A 197 13.74 1.42 -10.13
CA THR A 197 12.56 1.05 -9.33
C THR A 197 12.63 1.50 -7.87
N ARG A 198 13.71 2.20 -7.47
CA ARG A 198 13.94 2.66 -6.10
C ARG A 198 13.84 1.54 -5.07
N TRP A 199 14.28 0.34 -5.47
CA TRP A 199 14.30 -0.90 -4.68
C TRP A 199 12.92 -1.40 -4.23
N SER A 200 11.85 -0.94 -4.89
CA SER A 200 10.48 -1.30 -4.58
C SER A 200 10.20 -2.82 -4.53
N PHE A 201 10.91 -3.59 -5.35
CA PHE A 201 10.73 -5.04 -5.45
C PHE A 201 11.55 -5.82 -4.41
N ALA A 202 12.39 -5.13 -3.64
CA ALA A 202 13.39 -5.68 -2.72
C ALA A 202 13.07 -5.33 -1.26
N GLU A 203 11.79 -5.14 -0.93
CA GLU A 203 11.31 -4.67 0.39
C GLU A 203 10.81 -5.80 1.30
N SER A 204 11.15 -7.06 1.00
CA SER A 204 10.74 -8.21 1.81
C SER A 204 11.92 -9.06 2.27
N ASN A 205 11.91 -9.40 3.56
CA ASN A 205 12.82 -10.37 4.19
C ASN A 205 12.29 -11.80 4.14
N GLY A 206 11.23 -12.05 3.38
CA GLY A 206 10.55 -13.34 3.30
C GLY A 206 11.46 -14.49 2.87
N TRP A 207 12.59 -14.19 2.22
CA TRP A 207 13.58 -15.16 1.76
C TRP A 207 14.51 -15.67 2.88
N LEU A 208 14.60 -14.96 4.02
CA LEU A 208 15.39 -15.37 5.19
C LEU A 208 14.65 -16.31 6.14
N VAL A 209 13.33 -16.26 6.11
CA VAL A 209 12.49 -17.15 6.92
C VAL A 209 12.15 -18.40 6.12
N ARG A 210 12.05 -19.53 6.82
CA ARG A 210 11.61 -20.80 6.24
C ARG A 210 10.35 -20.61 5.40
N PRO A 211 10.17 -21.43 4.35
CA PRO A 211 9.11 -21.22 3.37
C PRO A 211 7.78 -21.01 4.07
N ARG A 212 7.23 -19.80 3.98
CA ARG A 212 5.80 -19.63 4.21
C ARG A 212 5.12 -20.50 3.16
N SER A 213 4.37 -21.51 3.57
CA SER A 213 3.22 -21.88 2.75
C SER A 213 2.43 -20.58 2.57
N PHE A 214 2.11 -20.23 1.33
CA PHE A 214 1.41 -18.97 1.02
C PHE A 214 0.12 -18.83 1.83
N VAL A 215 -0.45 -19.98 2.11
CA VAL A 215 -1.51 -20.22 3.06
C VAL A 215 -0.82 -20.53 4.38
N GLU A 216 -1.00 -19.72 5.42
CA GLU A 216 -0.56 -20.09 6.76
C GLU A 216 -1.16 -21.45 7.15
N ALA A 217 -0.62 -22.13 8.17
CA ALA A 217 -1.10 -23.46 8.56
C ALA A 217 -2.62 -23.51 8.84
N ASP A 218 -3.24 -22.35 9.06
CA ASP A 218 -4.67 -22.14 9.31
C ASP A 218 -5.53 -21.92 8.05
N GLY A 219 -4.97 -22.01 6.84
CA GLY A 219 -5.76 -21.81 5.62
C GLY A 219 -5.90 -20.34 5.19
N ARG A 220 -5.34 -19.37 5.94
CA ARG A 220 -5.50 -17.95 5.65
C ARG A 220 -4.30 -17.38 4.89
N PRO A 221 -4.52 -16.42 3.98
CA PRO A 221 -3.42 -15.64 3.45
C PRO A 221 -2.81 -14.78 4.58
N PRO A 222 -1.50 -14.50 4.57
CA PRO A 222 -0.80 -13.81 5.66
C PRO A 222 -1.25 -12.35 5.88
N TRP A 223 -2.09 -11.82 5.00
CA TRP A 223 -2.74 -10.51 5.16
C TRP A 223 -4.17 -10.60 5.71
N GLY A 224 -4.75 -11.79 5.86
CA GLY A 224 -6.13 -11.99 6.30
C GLY A 224 -6.48 -11.27 7.61
N PRO A 225 -5.73 -11.50 8.72
CA PRO A 225 -5.99 -10.80 9.98
C PRO A 225 -5.84 -9.28 9.91
N ARG A 226 -4.96 -8.78 9.02
CA ARG A 226 -4.81 -7.33 8.80
C ARG A 226 -5.96 -6.76 7.98
N PHE A 227 -6.39 -7.48 6.94
CA PHE A 227 -7.55 -7.10 6.14
C PHE A 227 -8.80 -7.02 7.00
N GLU A 228 -9.01 -7.96 7.94
CA GLU A 228 -10.11 -7.92 8.91
C GLU A 228 -10.01 -6.72 9.88
N ALA A 229 -8.82 -6.43 10.42
CA ALA A 229 -8.63 -5.28 11.31
C ALA A 229 -8.85 -3.93 10.59
N LEU A 230 -8.38 -3.80 9.35
CA LEU A 230 -8.55 -2.61 8.51
C LEU A 230 -9.97 -2.48 7.98
N TYR A 231 -10.63 -3.60 7.68
CA TYR A 231 -12.06 -3.66 7.40
C TYR A 231 -12.86 -3.08 8.57
N LEU A 232 -12.53 -3.46 9.82
CA LEU A 232 -13.15 -2.89 11.00
C LEU A 232 -12.83 -1.39 11.17
N GLU A 233 -11.57 -0.97 11.07
CA GLU A 233 -11.19 0.44 11.25
C GLU A 233 -11.77 1.39 10.18
N SER A 234 -11.82 0.95 8.91
CA SER A 234 -12.38 1.74 7.80
C SER A 234 -13.90 1.86 7.88
N THR A 235 -14.59 0.85 8.41
CA THR A 235 -16.05 0.85 8.63
C THR A 235 -16.49 1.93 9.64
N PHE A 236 -15.62 2.32 10.59
CA PHE A 236 -15.96 3.29 11.63
C PHE A 236 -15.62 4.76 11.30
N ARG A 237 -14.89 5.06 10.21
CA ARG A 237 -14.38 6.42 9.94
C ARG A 237 -15.21 7.31 9.00
N GLY A 238 -16.37 6.87 8.49
CA GLY A 238 -17.34 7.76 7.85
C GLY A 238 -18.18 7.13 6.72
N PRO A 239 -19.27 7.80 6.29
CA PRO A 239 -20.31 7.22 5.44
C PRO A 239 -20.02 7.13 3.92
N LEU A 240 -18.83 7.49 3.42
CA LEU A 240 -18.46 7.26 2.02
C LEU A 240 -16.97 6.87 1.86
N PRO A 241 -16.61 5.85 1.04
CA PRO A 241 -17.48 4.82 0.45
C PRO A 241 -16.93 3.44 0.79
N PHE A 242 -17.56 2.76 1.75
CA PHE A 242 -17.41 1.31 1.94
C PHE A 242 -17.57 0.54 0.62
N GLY A 243 -18.44 1.02 -0.29
CA GLY A 243 -18.59 0.48 -1.64
C GLY A 243 -17.37 0.71 -2.55
N VAL A 244 -16.65 1.82 -2.44
CA VAL A 244 -15.39 2.04 -3.17
C VAL A 244 -14.25 1.29 -2.50
N TYR A 245 -14.26 1.10 -1.18
CA TYR A 245 -13.30 0.22 -0.52
C TYR A 245 -13.48 -1.23 -0.95
N LEU A 246 -14.71 -1.76 -0.93
CA LEU A 246 -14.98 -3.13 -1.38
C LEU A 246 -14.77 -3.27 -2.89
N MET A 247 -15.23 -2.33 -3.71
CA MET A 247 -14.92 -2.35 -5.14
C MET A 247 -13.43 -2.20 -5.38
N ALA A 248 -12.70 -1.39 -4.63
CA ALA A 248 -11.25 -1.33 -4.77
C ALA A 248 -10.58 -2.55 -4.14
N ALA A 249 -11.10 -3.22 -3.14
CA ALA A 249 -10.49 -4.45 -2.62
C ALA A 249 -10.75 -5.65 -3.56
N GLU A 250 -11.93 -5.71 -4.16
CA GLU A 250 -12.35 -6.74 -5.12
C GLU A 250 -11.86 -6.47 -6.54
N LEU A 251 -11.77 -5.20 -6.96
CA LEU A 251 -11.34 -4.76 -8.29
C LEU A 251 -9.93 -4.18 -8.31
N SER A 252 -9.28 -3.86 -7.18
CA SER A 252 -7.82 -3.70 -7.20
C SER A 252 -7.30 -5.12 -7.29
N PRO A 253 -6.89 -5.57 -8.49
CA PRO A 253 -6.15 -6.81 -8.54
C PRO A 253 -4.92 -6.57 -7.66
N PRO A 254 -4.33 -7.57 -7.01
CA PRO A 254 -3.19 -7.41 -6.11
C PRO A 254 -1.90 -7.01 -6.86
N TYR A 255 -1.99 -6.38 -8.03
CA TYR A 255 -0.89 -5.91 -8.83
C TYR A 255 -0.99 -4.41 -9.10
N MET A 256 0.10 -3.75 -8.73
CA MET A 256 0.42 -2.37 -8.99
C MET A 256 1.04 -2.13 -10.39
N LEU A 257 0.89 -3.07 -11.32
CA LEU A 257 1.50 -2.97 -12.66
C LEU A 257 0.61 -2.18 -13.64
N GLY A 258 -0.39 -1.42 -13.15
CA GLY A 258 -1.33 -0.70 -13.99
C GLY A 258 -2.09 -1.60 -14.97
N ALA A 259 -2.45 -1.09 -16.15
CA ALA A 259 -3.06 -1.87 -17.22
C ALA A 259 -2.23 -3.13 -17.62
N PRO A 260 -0.88 -3.08 -17.70
CA PRO A 260 -0.05 -4.27 -17.91
C PRO A 260 -0.30 -5.44 -16.93
N ALA A 261 -0.73 -5.17 -15.70
CA ALA A 261 -1.05 -6.23 -14.73
C ALA A 261 -2.18 -7.15 -15.22
N LEU A 262 -3.22 -6.56 -15.80
CA LEU A 262 -4.39 -7.31 -16.27
C LEU A 262 -4.00 -8.18 -17.46
N HIS A 263 -3.25 -7.63 -18.41
CA HIS A 263 -2.71 -8.40 -19.54
C HIS A 263 -1.80 -9.55 -19.07
N CYS A 264 -0.96 -9.29 -18.05
CA CYS A 264 -0.13 -10.31 -17.42
C CYS A 264 -0.96 -11.49 -16.88
N LEU A 265 -2.04 -11.21 -16.14
CA LEU A 265 -2.93 -12.25 -15.59
C LEU A 265 -3.66 -13.04 -16.68
N LEU A 266 -4.07 -12.36 -17.75
CA LEU A 266 -4.65 -12.97 -18.95
C LEU A 266 -3.65 -13.84 -19.72
N GLY A 267 -2.37 -13.80 -19.34
CA GLY A 267 -1.34 -14.73 -19.79
C GLY A 267 -0.29 -14.12 -20.72
N ASP A 268 -0.36 -12.81 -20.96
CA ASP A 268 0.61 -12.08 -21.77
C ASP A 268 1.94 -11.93 -21.01
N ALA A 269 2.92 -12.77 -21.36
CA ALA A 269 4.24 -12.74 -20.76
C ALA A 269 4.98 -11.42 -21.02
N ALA A 270 4.80 -10.78 -22.17
CA ALA A 270 5.44 -9.51 -22.45
C ALA A 270 4.90 -8.40 -21.54
N ALA A 271 3.59 -8.39 -21.31
CA ALA A 271 2.98 -7.48 -20.33
C ALA A 271 3.46 -7.75 -18.89
N CYS A 272 3.71 -9.00 -18.51
CA CYS A 272 4.31 -9.34 -17.22
C CYS A 272 5.74 -8.80 -17.08
N ALA A 273 6.57 -8.98 -18.11
CA ALA A 273 7.95 -8.48 -18.12
C ALA A 273 7.96 -6.93 -18.07
N ALA A 274 7.12 -6.29 -18.88
CA ALA A 274 6.92 -4.84 -18.87
C ALA A 274 6.42 -4.34 -17.51
N GLY A 275 5.56 -5.10 -16.83
CA GLY A 275 5.11 -4.77 -15.48
C GLY A 275 6.28 -4.66 -14.50
N VAL A 276 7.25 -5.57 -14.56
CA VAL A 276 8.42 -5.57 -13.63
C VAL A 276 9.47 -4.53 -14.03
N THR A 277 9.70 -4.35 -15.33
CA THR A 277 10.75 -3.46 -15.85
C THR A 277 10.31 -1.99 -15.96
N SER A 278 9.03 -1.74 -16.24
CA SER A 278 8.47 -0.41 -16.52
C SER A 278 7.66 0.17 -15.38
N MET A 279 7.45 -0.54 -14.26
CA MET A 279 6.78 0.05 -13.07
C MET A 279 7.49 1.32 -12.58
N ALA A 280 8.79 1.41 -12.84
CA ALA A 280 9.60 2.58 -12.55
C ALA A 280 9.15 3.87 -13.28
N ASP A 281 8.47 3.76 -14.42
CA ASP A 281 8.04 4.93 -15.22
C ASP A 281 6.70 5.48 -14.71
N VAL A 282 5.83 4.60 -14.20
CA VAL A 282 4.55 4.97 -13.55
C VAL A 282 4.80 5.72 -12.23
N SER A 283 5.96 5.49 -11.61
CA SER A 283 6.41 6.16 -10.39
C SER A 283 7.12 7.50 -10.63
N SER A 284 6.98 8.12 -11.79
CA SER A 284 7.52 9.46 -12.12
C SER A 284 6.85 10.62 -11.33
N ARG A 285 6.58 10.44 -10.03
CA ARG A 285 6.67 11.59 -9.12
C ARG A 285 8.07 12.17 -9.30
N PRO A 286 8.18 13.50 -9.44
CA PRO A 286 9.33 14.14 -10.05
C PRO A 286 10.63 13.71 -9.36
N ASN A 287 11.68 13.60 -10.18
CA ASN A 287 13.09 13.25 -9.93
C ASN A 287 13.80 14.04 -8.80
N GLU A 288 13.08 14.50 -7.79
CA GLU A 288 13.53 15.44 -6.77
C GLU A 288 14.19 14.76 -5.58
N LEU A 289 14.06 13.43 -5.45
CA LEU A 289 14.76 12.67 -4.42
C LEU A 289 16.00 11.97 -5.00
N PRO A 290 17.18 12.10 -4.35
CA PRO A 290 18.41 11.38 -4.69
C PRO A 290 18.21 9.88 -4.89
N THR A 291 18.89 9.26 -5.86
CA THR A 291 18.72 7.85 -6.27
C THR A 291 19.17 6.82 -5.25
N ASP A 292 19.95 7.24 -4.26
CA ASP A 292 20.39 6.42 -3.13
C ASP A 292 19.28 6.19 -2.08
N ILE A 293 18.13 6.86 -2.20
CA ILE A 293 16.98 6.68 -1.31
C ILE A 293 16.00 5.65 -1.90
N THR A 294 15.71 4.58 -1.19
CA THR A 294 14.63 3.65 -1.55
C THR A 294 13.27 4.25 -1.22
N LEU A 295 12.25 3.88 -1.99
CA LEU A 295 10.92 4.47 -1.87
C LEU A 295 9.86 3.37 -1.85
N PRO A 296 9.13 3.22 -0.74
CA PRO A 296 8.27 2.07 -0.57
C PRO A 296 7.01 2.14 -1.41
N LEU A 297 6.62 0.96 -1.89
CA LEU A 297 5.62 0.82 -2.95
C LEU A 297 4.27 1.46 -2.63
N HIS A 298 3.86 1.34 -1.38
CA HIS A 298 2.60 1.89 -0.88
C HIS A 298 2.51 3.42 -1.05
N ARG A 299 3.64 4.14 -1.09
CA ARG A 299 3.59 5.61 -1.17
C ARG A 299 3.46 6.18 -2.56
N TRP A 300 3.67 5.37 -3.58
CA TRP A 300 3.61 5.83 -4.97
C TRP A 300 2.17 6.06 -5.43
N GLN A 301 1.19 5.43 -4.78
CA GLN A 301 -0.21 5.64 -5.08
C GLN A 301 -0.67 7.01 -4.55
N ALA A 302 -1.11 7.86 -5.46
CA ALA A 302 -1.45 9.25 -5.21
C ALA A 302 -2.71 9.36 -4.33
N ALA A 303 -2.57 10.00 -3.17
CA ALA A 303 -3.49 10.96 -2.55
C ALA A 303 -5.01 10.66 -2.43
N GLY A 304 -5.52 9.49 -2.83
CA GLY A 304 -6.96 9.24 -2.96
C GLY A 304 -7.48 8.06 -2.13
N SER A 305 -6.65 7.10 -1.76
CA SER A 305 -7.13 5.93 -1.02
C SER A 305 -6.00 5.26 -0.25
N GLY A 306 -5.64 5.81 0.92
CA GLY A 306 -4.71 5.18 1.88
C GLY A 306 -5.17 3.82 2.43
N ILE A 307 -6.21 3.25 1.85
CA ILE A 307 -6.77 1.94 2.16
C ILE A 307 -6.21 0.86 1.20
N LEU A 308 -5.64 1.23 0.05
CA LEU A 308 -4.96 0.30 -0.88
C LEU A 308 -3.44 0.18 -0.64
N ASP A 309 -2.94 0.89 0.37
CA ASP A 309 -1.51 0.99 0.73
C ASP A 309 -0.93 -0.28 1.38
N HIS A 310 -1.68 -1.38 1.42
CA HIS A 310 -1.30 -2.58 2.15
C HIS A 310 -0.50 -3.54 1.27
N GLN A 311 0.82 -3.42 1.36
CA GLN A 311 1.86 -4.32 0.84
C GLN A 311 1.59 -4.85 -0.57
N SER A 312 2.02 -4.05 -1.55
CA SER A 312 2.11 -4.54 -2.93
C SER A 312 2.83 -5.88 -3.00
N LEU A 313 2.25 -6.85 -3.71
CA LEU A 313 2.92 -8.13 -3.98
C LEU A 313 4.29 -7.94 -4.64
N ALA A 314 4.52 -6.82 -5.33
CA ALA A 314 5.83 -6.50 -5.89
C ALA A 314 6.93 -6.43 -4.81
N THR A 315 6.62 -6.02 -3.57
CA THR A 315 7.59 -6.05 -2.44
C THR A 315 8.12 -7.46 -2.15
N TRP A 316 7.37 -8.50 -2.52
CA TRP A 316 7.71 -9.90 -2.32
C TRP A 316 8.42 -10.54 -3.52
N TRP A 317 8.45 -9.87 -4.68
CA TRP A 317 8.92 -10.46 -5.94
C TRP A 317 10.35 -10.98 -5.84
N VAL A 318 11.32 -10.17 -5.35
CA VAL A 318 12.71 -10.62 -5.18
C VAL A 318 12.81 -11.73 -4.14
N SER A 319 12.07 -11.60 -3.04
CA SER A 319 12.05 -12.58 -1.96
C SER A 319 11.56 -13.95 -2.47
N ASP A 320 10.47 -13.96 -3.22
CA ASP A 320 9.89 -15.19 -3.77
C ASP A 320 10.75 -15.76 -4.89
N LEU A 321 11.43 -14.91 -5.68
CA LEU A 321 12.40 -15.37 -6.67
C LEU A 321 13.55 -16.15 -6.01
N ILE A 322 14.14 -15.61 -4.93
CA ILE A 322 15.20 -16.29 -4.17
C ILE A 322 14.71 -17.64 -3.64
N ARG A 323 13.48 -17.69 -3.12
CA ARG A 323 12.90 -18.91 -2.57
C ARG A 323 12.59 -19.96 -3.63
N ASP A 324 11.97 -19.54 -4.73
CA ASP A 324 11.50 -20.45 -5.78
C ASP A 324 12.66 -20.99 -6.63
N GLN A 325 13.68 -20.17 -6.88
CA GLN A 325 14.80 -20.52 -7.76
C GLN A 325 16.08 -20.92 -7.00
N GLY A 326 16.13 -20.66 -5.70
CA GLY A 326 17.28 -20.93 -4.86
C GLY A 326 18.35 -19.83 -4.88
N THR A 327 19.15 -19.82 -3.82
CA THR A 327 20.18 -18.80 -3.56
C THR A 327 21.27 -18.80 -4.65
N GLU A 328 21.72 -19.96 -5.11
CA GLU A 328 22.81 -20.07 -6.09
C GLU A 328 22.46 -19.44 -7.43
N LYS A 329 21.30 -19.80 -8.00
CA LYS A 329 20.82 -19.19 -9.25
C LYS A 329 20.55 -17.70 -9.08
N PHE A 330 20.02 -17.30 -7.92
CA PHE A 330 19.85 -15.88 -7.62
C PHE A 330 21.17 -15.12 -7.55
N VAL A 331 22.24 -15.69 -6.99
CA VAL A 331 23.57 -15.06 -7.01
C VAL A 331 24.05 -14.85 -8.45
N ALA A 332 23.91 -15.86 -9.32
CA ALA A 332 24.27 -15.74 -10.73
C ALA A 332 23.47 -14.62 -11.44
N PHE A 333 22.17 -14.54 -11.18
CA PHE A 333 21.32 -13.47 -11.69
C PHE A 333 21.71 -12.09 -11.13
N TRP A 334 21.87 -11.99 -9.80
CA TRP A 334 22.17 -10.78 -9.06
C TRP A 334 23.49 -10.15 -9.52
N LYS A 335 24.50 -10.97 -9.80
CA LYS A 335 25.84 -10.55 -10.24
C LYS A 335 25.97 -10.38 -11.76
N SER A 336 24.93 -10.67 -12.52
CA SER A 336 24.97 -10.56 -13.98
C SER A 336 25.07 -9.10 -14.43
N ASP A 337 25.97 -8.84 -15.39
CA ASP A 337 26.06 -7.54 -16.08
C ASP A 337 25.13 -7.43 -17.28
N LEU A 338 24.44 -8.51 -17.64
CA LEU A 338 23.42 -8.52 -18.69
C LEU A 338 22.22 -7.65 -18.28
N SER A 339 21.38 -7.27 -19.24
CA SER A 339 20.09 -6.63 -18.93
C SER A 339 19.25 -7.52 -18.00
N LEU A 340 18.29 -6.94 -17.27
CA LEU A 340 17.46 -7.69 -16.32
C LEU A 340 16.83 -8.94 -16.96
N GLU A 341 16.27 -8.81 -18.16
CA GLU A 341 15.62 -9.92 -18.85
C GLU A 341 16.61 -10.98 -19.36
N GLU A 342 17.74 -10.56 -19.92
CA GLU A 342 18.78 -11.47 -20.41
C GLU A 342 19.45 -12.21 -19.25
N GLY A 343 19.79 -11.50 -18.18
CA GLY A 343 20.34 -12.06 -16.96
C GLY A 343 19.37 -13.04 -16.29
N PHE A 344 18.07 -12.71 -16.26
CA PHE A 344 17.05 -13.60 -15.74
C PHE A 344 16.97 -14.89 -16.58
N ARG A 345 16.91 -14.75 -17.91
CA ARG A 345 16.88 -15.90 -18.83
C ARG A 345 18.12 -16.77 -18.69
N ALA A 346 19.30 -16.16 -18.60
CA ALA A 346 20.56 -16.87 -18.44
C ALA A 346 20.63 -17.65 -17.11
N ALA A 347 20.18 -17.07 -16.01
CA ALA A 347 20.25 -17.69 -14.69
C ALA A 347 19.19 -18.79 -14.47
N TYR A 348 17.99 -18.61 -15.03
CA TYR A 348 16.84 -19.46 -14.71
C TYR A 348 16.36 -20.34 -15.86
N GLY A 349 16.83 -20.11 -17.09
CA GLY A 349 16.42 -20.88 -18.28
C GLY A 349 14.98 -20.63 -18.74
N GLN A 350 14.34 -19.55 -18.27
CA GLN A 350 12.95 -19.18 -18.62
C GLN A 350 12.84 -17.66 -18.77
N GLY A 351 11.82 -17.17 -19.48
CA GLY A 351 11.61 -15.72 -19.64
C GLY A 351 11.15 -15.05 -18.34
N LEU A 352 11.60 -13.80 -18.10
CA LEU A 352 11.15 -12.97 -16.96
C LEU A 352 9.62 -12.88 -16.90
N GLY A 353 9.00 -12.65 -18.07
CA GLY A 353 7.56 -12.54 -18.21
C GLY A 353 6.80 -13.83 -17.89
N GLU A 354 7.34 -14.97 -18.33
CA GLU A 354 6.74 -16.30 -18.10
C GLU A 354 6.76 -16.64 -16.61
N TRP A 355 7.92 -16.48 -15.96
CA TRP A 355 8.02 -16.72 -14.53
C TRP A 355 7.15 -15.76 -13.73
N THR A 356 7.14 -14.47 -14.07
CA THR A 356 6.34 -13.45 -13.38
C THR A 356 4.85 -13.72 -13.53
N ARG A 357 4.38 -14.15 -14.71
CA ARG A 357 3.00 -14.60 -14.93
C ARG A 357 2.63 -15.73 -13.96
N ASP A 358 3.48 -16.76 -13.91
CA ASP A 358 3.19 -17.97 -13.15
C ASP A 358 3.26 -17.70 -11.64
N TRP A 359 4.24 -16.89 -11.21
CA TRP A 359 4.31 -16.33 -9.86
C TRP A 359 3.02 -15.56 -9.53
N ALA A 360 2.61 -14.60 -10.37
CA ALA A 360 1.42 -13.80 -10.13
C ALA A 360 0.14 -14.67 -10.03
N ARG A 361 0.03 -15.71 -10.84
CA ARG A 361 -1.08 -16.68 -10.73
C ARG A 361 -1.06 -17.45 -9.42
N ARG A 362 0.12 -17.89 -8.94
CA ARG A 362 0.25 -18.55 -7.63
C ARG A 362 -0.19 -17.64 -6.49
N GLN A 363 0.29 -16.40 -6.49
CA GLN A 363 -0.04 -15.40 -5.48
C GLN A 363 -1.55 -15.11 -5.46
N TRP A 364 -2.16 -14.95 -6.64
CA TRP A 364 -3.61 -14.75 -6.78
C TRP A 364 -4.40 -15.93 -6.21
N ASN A 365 -4.07 -17.15 -6.65
CA ASN A 365 -4.83 -18.34 -6.28
C ASN A 365 -4.78 -18.63 -4.78
N ALA A 366 -3.67 -18.31 -4.14
CA ALA A 366 -3.48 -18.59 -2.73
C ALA A 366 -3.97 -17.43 -1.83
N GLY A 367 -4.34 -16.28 -2.41
CA GLY A 367 -4.75 -15.06 -1.71
C GLY A 367 -6.22 -14.92 -1.37
N GLY A 368 -7.13 -15.67 -2.00
CA GLY A 368 -8.56 -15.46 -1.73
C GLY A 368 -9.58 -16.26 -2.56
N GLY A 369 -9.18 -17.23 -3.38
CA GLY A 369 -10.11 -17.86 -4.33
C GLY A 369 -10.68 -19.23 -3.94
N ARG A 370 -10.11 -19.94 -2.95
CA ARG A 370 -10.37 -21.40 -2.80
C ARG A 370 -10.54 -21.95 -1.38
N THR A 371 -10.32 -21.14 -0.35
CA THR A 371 -10.55 -21.59 1.04
C THR A 371 -11.94 -21.25 1.57
N GLU A 372 -12.81 -20.60 0.79
CA GLU A 372 -14.20 -21.03 0.88
C GLU A 372 -14.23 -22.44 0.29
N PRO A 373 -14.43 -23.50 1.11
CA PRO A 373 -14.54 -24.86 0.60
C PRO A 373 -15.61 -24.76 -0.45
N ARG A 374 -15.29 -25.08 -1.72
CA ARG A 374 -16.20 -25.15 -2.88
C ARG A 374 -17.59 -24.88 -2.34
N ARG A 375 -18.07 -23.63 -2.29
CA ARG A 375 -19.48 -23.42 -1.97
C ARG A 375 -20.12 -24.26 -3.04
N GLN A 376 -20.58 -25.43 -2.61
CA GLN A 376 -21.01 -26.42 -3.54
C GLN A 376 -22.07 -25.65 -4.28
N VAL A 377 -21.93 -25.61 -5.59
CA VAL A 377 -23.08 -25.39 -6.46
C VAL A 377 -23.97 -26.62 -6.22
N LEU A 378 -24.49 -26.74 -5.01
CA LEU A 378 -25.48 -27.69 -4.59
C LEU A 378 -26.74 -26.96 -5.03
N LEU A 379 -27.24 -27.38 -6.19
CA LEU A 379 -28.47 -26.91 -6.83
C LEU A 379 -28.40 -25.55 -7.53
N GLY A 380 -27.56 -25.39 -8.56
CA GLY A 380 -27.85 -24.52 -9.73
C GLY A 380 -28.25 -23.05 -9.54
N VAL A 381 -28.18 -22.49 -8.33
CA VAL A 381 -28.58 -21.13 -8.01
C VAL A 381 -27.41 -20.46 -7.35
N THR A 382 -26.66 -19.70 -8.14
CA THR A 382 -25.69 -18.75 -7.60
C THR A 382 -26.47 -17.65 -6.88
N LEU A 383 -26.67 -17.80 -5.57
CA LEU A 383 -26.98 -16.66 -4.69
C LEU A 383 -25.72 -15.78 -4.59
N ARG A 384 -25.39 -15.08 -5.68
CA ARG A 384 -24.79 -13.75 -5.51
C ARG A 384 -25.77 -12.96 -4.64
N PRO A 385 -25.31 -12.12 -3.70
CA PRO A 385 -26.23 -11.18 -3.07
C PRO A 385 -26.78 -10.31 -4.19
N SER A 386 -28.02 -10.60 -4.58
CA SER A 386 -28.69 -9.96 -5.69
C SER A 386 -29.18 -8.60 -5.25
N TRP A 387 -28.24 -7.76 -4.79
CA TRP A 387 -28.46 -6.34 -4.52
C TRP A 387 -29.23 -5.67 -5.67
N PRO A 388 -28.96 -5.96 -6.96
CA PRO A 388 -29.78 -5.41 -8.04
C PRO A 388 -31.24 -5.89 -7.99
N LEU A 389 -31.50 -7.16 -7.67
CA LEU A 389 -32.87 -7.70 -7.56
C LEU A 389 -33.57 -7.22 -6.30
N LEU A 390 -32.85 -7.05 -5.18
CA LEU A 390 -33.38 -6.44 -3.96
C LEU A 390 -33.69 -4.95 -4.19
N VAL A 391 -32.81 -4.20 -4.85
CA VAL A 391 -33.06 -2.80 -5.22
C VAL A 391 -34.22 -2.70 -6.20
N LEU A 392 -34.29 -3.57 -7.22
CA LEU A 392 -35.43 -3.63 -8.13
C LEU A 392 -36.72 -3.99 -7.39
N PHE A 393 -36.68 -4.97 -6.49
CA PHE A 393 -37.82 -5.39 -5.68
C PHE A 393 -38.30 -4.25 -4.79
N TRP A 394 -37.41 -3.60 -4.05
CA TRP A 394 -37.76 -2.46 -3.20
C TRP A 394 -38.23 -1.24 -4.02
N SER A 395 -37.69 -1.03 -5.22
CA SER A 395 -38.16 0.01 -6.15
C SER A 395 -39.56 -0.29 -6.67
N LEU A 396 -39.85 -1.56 -6.97
CA LEU A 396 -41.18 -2.04 -7.35
C LEU A 396 -42.18 -1.88 -6.20
N VAL A 397 -41.79 -2.26 -4.98
CA VAL A 397 -42.61 -2.06 -3.78
C VAL A 397 -42.91 -0.57 -3.59
N ALA A 398 -41.91 0.31 -3.71
CA ALA A 398 -42.11 1.75 -3.63
C ALA A 398 -43.07 2.29 -4.71
N LEU A 399 -42.96 1.82 -5.95
CA LEU A 399 -43.86 2.16 -7.05
C LEU A 399 -45.30 1.67 -6.83
N VAL A 400 -45.47 0.46 -6.30
CA VAL A 400 -46.80 -0.10 -5.97
C VAL A 400 -47.44 0.67 -4.81
N VAL A 401 -46.67 1.03 -3.79
CA VAL A 401 -47.16 1.86 -2.69
C VAL A 401 -47.54 3.25 -3.19
N ALA A 402 -46.70 3.88 -4.02
CA ALA A 402 -46.96 5.21 -4.58
C ALA A 402 -48.22 5.22 -5.48
N SER A 403 -48.38 4.21 -6.34
CA SER A 403 -49.56 4.06 -7.21
C SER A 403 -50.83 3.76 -6.42
N GLY A 404 -50.76 2.95 -5.36
CA GLY A 404 -51.88 2.72 -4.44
C GLY A 404 -52.33 3.98 -3.72
N VAL A 405 -51.38 4.81 -3.27
CA VAL A 405 -51.67 6.13 -2.68
C VAL A 405 -52.29 7.08 -3.69
N ALA A 406 -51.80 7.10 -4.93
CA ALA A 406 -52.35 7.93 -6.01
C ALA A 406 -53.79 7.52 -6.38
N ARG A 407 -54.08 6.22 -6.45
CA ARG A 407 -55.41 5.70 -6.81
C ARG A 407 -56.45 6.00 -5.74
N ARG A 408 -56.09 5.92 -4.45
CA ARG A 408 -57.00 6.32 -3.35
C ARG A 408 -57.38 7.81 -3.40
N ARG A 409 -56.53 8.67 -3.95
CA ARG A 409 -56.82 10.11 -4.13
C ARG A 409 -57.82 10.39 -5.26
N GLN A 410 -57.96 9.50 -6.24
CA GLN A 410 -58.89 9.69 -7.36
C GLN A 410 -60.34 9.29 -7.04
N VAL A 411 -60.55 8.41 -6.04
CA VAL A 411 -61.89 7.93 -5.65
C VAL A 411 -62.58 8.89 -4.64
N THR A 412 -61.91 9.98 -4.26
CA THR A 412 -62.41 10.96 -3.28
C THR A 412 -62.76 12.33 -3.87
N VAL A 413 -62.91 12.42 -5.19
CA VAL A 413 -63.45 13.60 -5.89
C VAL A 413 -64.95 13.42 -6.13
#